data_AF-A0A7K2KNE5-F1
#
_entry.id   AF-A0A7K2KNE5-F1
#
_cell.length_a   1.000
_cell.length_b   1.000
_cell.length_c   1.000
_cell.angle_alpha   90.00
_cell.angle_beta   90.00
_cell.angle_gamma   90.00
#
_symmetry.space_group_name_H-M   'P 1'
#
loop_
_entity.id
_entity.type
_entity.pdbx_description
1 polymer ?
#
loop_
_entity_poly.entity_id
_entity_poly.type
_entity_poly.pdbx_seq_one_letter_code
_entity_poly.pdbx_strand_id
1 'polypeptide(L)'
;EIVHFHGEHEADVHLTRAMVAKLRHALLGSSAVRLRAGSGWVTVRLDMGSDIDLLATLVSAALQGNGVPDVAPDGCTRTRPVAPLR
;
A
#
# COMPACT_ATOMS: atom_id res chain seq x y z
N GLU A 1 0.33 2.61 -10.93
CA GLU A 1 1.54 2.20 -10.20
C GLU A 1 1.15 1.21 -9.09
N ILE A 2 2.00 0.25 -8.73
CA ILE A 2 1.66 -0.83 -7.77
C ILE A 2 2.38 -0.64 -6.44
N VAL A 3 3.60 -0.09 -6.45
CA VAL A 3 4.40 0.14 -5.26
C VAL A 3 5.10 1.49 -5.33
N HIS A 4 5.10 2.24 -4.24
CA HIS A 4 5.84 3.50 -4.08
C HIS A 4 6.83 3.32 -2.91
N PHE A 5 8.12 3.50 -3.16
CA PHE A 5 9.14 3.49 -2.11
C PHE A 5 9.37 4.89 -1.56
N HIS A 6 9.53 4.95 -0.24
CA HIS A 6 9.73 6.18 0.51
C HIS A 6 11.06 6.13 1.29
N GLY A 7 11.67 7.30 1.51
CA GLY A 7 13.00 7.38 2.12
C GLY A 7 13.14 6.90 3.57
N GLU A 8 12.05 6.67 4.30
CA GLU A 8 12.07 6.27 5.72
C GLU A 8 11.91 4.76 5.91
N HIS A 9 12.47 3.95 5.00
CA HIS A 9 12.22 2.50 4.96
C HIS A 9 10.73 2.15 4.91
N GLU A 10 9.97 2.88 4.11
CA GLU A 10 8.55 2.62 3.95
C GLU A 10 8.22 2.41 2.49
N ALA A 11 7.29 1.50 2.22
CA ALA A 11 6.73 1.31 0.89
C ALA A 11 5.21 1.28 0.97
N ASP A 12 4.55 1.97 0.05
CA ASP A 12 3.11 1.86 -0.12
C ASP A 12 2.80 0.92 -1.28
N VAL A 13 1.97 -0.09 -1.04
CA VAL A 13 1.48 -1.02 -2.07
C VAL A 13 0.01 -0.72 -2.33
N HIS A 14 -0.34 -0.57 -3.61
CA HIS A 14 -1.72 -0.41 -4.03
C HIS A 14 -2.38 -1.77 -4.20
N LEU A 15 -3.36 -2.05 -3.35
CA LEU A 15 -4.23 -3.24 -3.43
C LEU A 15 -5.64 -2.80 -3.80
N THR A 16 -6.39 -3.68 -4.46
CA THR A 16 -7.83 -3.43 -4.66
C THR A 16 -8.54 -3.36 -3.30
N ARG A 17 -9.60 -2.57 -3.20
CA ARG A 17 -10.40 -2.46 -1.95
C ARG A 17 -10.91 -3.82 -1.47
N ALA A 18 -11.25 -4.71 -2.40
CA ALA A 18 -11.66 -6.07 -2.10
C ALA A 18 -10.53 -6.90 -1.47
N MET A 19 -9.29 -6.75 -1.94
CA MET A 19 -8.13 -7.40 -1.34
C MET A 19 -7.83 -6.84 0.04
N VAL A 20 -7.86 -5.51 0.21
CA VAL A 20 -7.68 -4.88 1.53
C VAL A 20 -8.72 -5.41 2.53
N ALA A 21 -9.99 -5.52 2.12
CA ALA A 21 -11.04 -6.06 2.98
C ALA A 21 -10.78 -7.53 3.37
N LYS A 22 -10.38 -8.38 2.43
CA LYS A 22 -10.07 -9.80 2.66
C LYS A 22 -8.84 -9.98 3.57
N LEU A 23 -7.81 -9.18 3.37
CA LEU A 23 -6.52 -9.30 4.08
C LEU A 23 -6.49 -8.51 5.38
N ARG A 24 -7.49 -7.66 5.66
CA ARG A 24 -7.51 -6.74 6.81
C ARG A 24 -7.11 -7.39 8.13
N HIS A 25 -7.66 -8.57 8.45
CA HIS A 25 -7.36 -9.25 9.71
C HIS A 25 -5.90 -9.71 9.79
N ALA A 26 -5.33 -10.19 8.68
CA ALA A 26 -3.92 -10.58 8.63
C ALA A 26 -2.99 -9.36 8.70
N LEU A 27 -3.35 -8.28 8.00
CA LEU A 27 -2.58 -7.03 7.96
C LEU A 27 -2.55 -6.33 9.33
N LEU A 28 -3.68 -6.32 10.05
CA LEU A 28 -3.75 -5.76 11.41
C LEU A 28 -2.92 -6.54 12.44
N GLY A 29 -2.58 -7.80 12.15
CA GLY A 29 -1.70 -8.61 12.99
C GLY A 29 -0.21 -8.28 12.84
N SER A 30 0.18 -7.48 11.83
CA SER A 30 1.56 -7.11 11.57
C SER A 30 1.86 -5.69 12.05
N SER A 31 2.86 -5.53 12.92
CA SER A 31 3.36 -4.22 13.34
C SER A 31 4.08 -3.45 12.23
N ALA A 32 4.48 -4.13 11.16
CA ALA A 32 5.11 -3.53 9.99
C ALA A 32 4.09 -2.86 9.06
N VAL A 33 2.79 -3.10 9.24
CA VAL A 33 1.75 -2.65 8.30
C VAL A 33 0.89 -1.53 8.89
N ARG A 34 0.56 -0.53 8.06
CA ARG A 34 -0.44 0.49 8.36
C ARG A 34 -1.45 0.59 7.23
N LEU A 35 -2.73 0.59 7.61
CA LEU A 35 -3.86 0.70 6.69
C LEU A 35 -4.43 2.12 6.72
N ARG A 36 -4.64 2.73 5.56
CA ARG A 36 -5.38 3.99 5.46
C ARG A 36 -6.86 3.71 5.19
N ALA A 37 -7.72 4.19 6.09
CA ALA A 37 -9.16 4.01 5.94
C ALA A 37 -9.66 4.61 4.61
N GLY A 38 -10.47 3.84 3.88
CA GLY A 38 -11.08 4.28 2.62
C GLY A 38 -10.14 4.31 1.41
N SER A 39 -8.89 3.86 1.54
CA SER A 39 -7.88 3.84 0.48
C SER A 39 -7.45 2.42 0.10
N GLY A 40 -7.05 2.21 -1.15
CA GLY A 40 -6.39 0.98 -1.62
C GLY A 40 -4.92 0.86 -1.21
N TRP A 41 -4.32 1.92 -0.65
CA TRP A 41 -2.92 1.94 -0.26
C TRP A 41 -2.68 1.32 1.12
N VAL A 42 -1.70 0.42 1.16
CA VAL A 42 -1.18 -0.22 2.37
C VAL A 42 0.28 0.17 2.55
N THR A 43 0.63 0.76 3.68
CA THR A 43 2.01 1.11 4.00
C THR A 43 2.70 -0.04 4.73
N VAL A 44 3.92 -0.38 4.32
CA VAL A 44 4.79 -1.39 4.92
C VAL A 44 6.08 -0.71 5.38
N ARG A 45 6.44 -0.87 6.64
CA ARG A 45 7.76 -0.53 7.19
C ARG A 45 8.74 -1.65 6.85
N LEU A 46 9.94 -1.30 6.44
CA LEU A 46 10.98 -2.20 5.92
C LEU A 46 12.19 -2.19 6.86
N ASP A 47 11.94 -2.47 8.15
CA ASP A 47 12.96 -2.40 9.19
C ASP A 47 13.73 -3.73 9.33
N MET A 48 13.11 -4.84 8.92
CA MET A 48 13.66 -6.20 8.99
C MET A 48 13.57 -6.93 7.64
N GLY A 49 14.43 -7.94 7.44
CA GLY A 49 14.40 -8.76 6.22
C GLY A 49 13.05 -9.41 5.94
N SER A 50 12.34 -9.86 7.00
CA SER A 50 10.98 -10.41 6.89
C SER A 50 9.95 -9.42 6.34
N ASP A 51 10.20 -8.12 6.51
CA ASP A 51 9.31 -7.06 6.00
C ASP A 51 9.46 -6.90 4.49
N ILE A 52 10.65 -7.21 3.95
CA ILE A 52 10.89 -7.27 2.51
C ILE A 52 10.12 -8.44 1.89
N ASP A 53 10.09 -9.60 2.56
CA ASP A 53 9.32 -10.76 2.12
C ASP A 53 7.80 -10.48 2.14
N LEU A 54 7.33 -9.77 3.17
CA LEU A 54 5.95 -9.28 3.25
C LEU A 54 5.63 -8.33 2.09
N LEU A 55 6.51 -7.36 1.82
CA LEU A 55 6.36 -6.44 0.69
C LEU A 55 6.28 -7.20 -0.65
N ALA A 56 7.19 -8.15 -0.89
CA ALA A 56 7.21 -8.96 -2.10
C ALA A 56 5.92 -9.78 -2.27
N THR A 57 5.39 -10.31 -1.16
CA THR A 57 4.11 -11.04 -1.14
C THR A 57 2.95 -10.13 -1.53
N LEU A 58 2.88 -8.92 -0.97
CA LEU A 58 1.81 -7.96 -1.26
C LEU A 58 1.87 -7.46 -2.71
N VAL A 59 3.07 -7.18 -3.22
CA VAL A 59 3.27 -6.80 -4.64
C VAL A 59 2.84 -7.94 -5.57
N SER A 60 3.20 -9.17 -5.25
CA SER A 60 2.78 -10.35 -6.03
C SER A 60 1.26 -10.51 -6.05
N ALA A 61 0.61 -10.32 -4.90
CA ALA A 61 -0.85 -10.34 -4.81
C ALA A 61 -1.48 -9.19 -5.61
N ALA A 62 -0.91 -7.98 -5.55
CA ALA A 62 -1.37 -6.81 -6.30
C ALA A 62 -1.31 -7.04 -7.81
N LEU A 63 -0.22 -7.64 -8.30
CA LEU A 63 -0.05 -8.01 -9.71
C LEU A 63 -1.11 -9.01 -10.17
N GLN A 64 -1.45 -9.99 -9.33
CA GLN A 64 -2.50 -10.97 -9.63
C GLN A 64 -3.91 -10.37 -9.59
N GLY A 65 -4.13 -9.35 -8.75
CA GLY A 65 -5.44 -8.71 -8.56
C GLY A 65 -5.77 -7.54 -9.49
N ASN A 66 -4.77 -6.91 -10.13
CA ASN A 66 -4.94 -5.68 -10.92
C ASN A 66 -5.42 -5.87 -12.37
N GLY A 67 -6.15 -6.96 -12.66
CA GLY A 67 -6.73 -7.22 -13.99
C GLY A 67 -7.80 -6.22 -14.45
N VAL A 68 -8.29 -5.34 -13.56
CA VAL A 68 -9.25 -4.27 -13.88
C VAL A 68 -8.76 -2.97 -13.23
N PRO A 69 -8.46 -1.90 -14.00
CA PRO A 69 -8.09 -0.62 -13.42
C PRO A 69 -9.31 0.00 -12.74
N ASP A 70 -9.29 0.06 -11.41
CA ASP A 70 -10.23 0.86 -10.62
C ASP A 70 -10.02 2.34 -10.97
N VAL A 71 -11.07 2.99 -11.47
CA VAL A 71 -11.05 4.39 -11.92
C VAL A 71 -10.89 5.32 -10.72
N ALA A 72 -10.02 6.31 -10.91
CA ALA A 72 -9.52 7.34 -9.99
C ALA A 72 -8.29 6.93 -9.16
N PRO A 73 -7.11 7.55 -9.39
CA PRO A 73 -5.96 7.33 -8.55
C PRO A 73 -6.23 7.99 -7.18
N ASP A 74 -6.62 7.20 -6.19
CA ASP A 74 -6.38 7.58 -4.81
C ASP A 74 -4.88 7.92 -4.70
N GLY A 75 -4.55 9.14 -4.27
CA GLY A 75 -3.17 9.53 -4.05
C GLY A 75 -2.50 8.57 -3.06
N CYS A 76 -1.28 8.16 -3.37
CA CYS A 76 -0.40 7.44 -2.45
C CYS A 76 -0.36 8.18 -1.10
N THR A 77 -0.19 7.46 0.01
CA THR A 77 -0.31 7.98 1.38
C THR A 77 0.58 9.21 1.67
N ARG A 78 1.65 9.41 0.89
CA ARG A 78 2.55 10.57 0.97
C ARG A 78 2.38 11.65 -0.11
N THR A 79 1.36 11.61 -0.97
CA THR A 79 1.14 12.74 -1.90
C THR A 79 0.93 14.01 -1.08
N ARG A 80 1.95 14.88 -1.09
CA ARG A 80 1.92 16.21 -0.49
C ARG A 80 0.59 16.88 -0.88
N PRO A 81 -0.11 17.57 0.04
CA PRO A 81 -1.11 18.52 -0.40
C PRO A 81 -0.38 19.50 -1.34
N VAL A 82 -0.82 19.55 -2.61
CA VAL A 82 -0.44 20.64 -3.51
C VAL A 82 -0.84 21.91 -2.78
N ALA A 83 0.15 22.66 -2.27
CA ALA A 83 -0.11 24.00 -1.79
C ALA A 83 -0.64 24.80 -2.99
N PRO A 84 -1.80 25.46 -2.89
CA PRO A 84 -2.25 26.30 -3.98
C PRO A 84 -1.21 27.40 -4.20
N LEU A 85 -0.70 27.50 -5.42
CA LEU A 85 0.06 28.67 -5.87
C LEU A 85 -0.83 29.90 -5.67
N ARG A 86 -0.41 30.80 -4.76
CA ARG A 86 -0.98 32.14 -4.62
C ARG A 86 -0.45 33.06 -5.68
#